data_AF-A0A2D4GFV8-F1
#
_entry.id   AF-A0A2D4GFV8-F1
#
_cell.length_a   1.000
_cell.length_b   1.000
_cell.length_c   1.000
_cell.angle_alpha   90.00
_cell.angle_beta   90.00
_cell.angle_gamma   90.00
#
_symmetry.space_group_name_H-M   'P 1'
#
loop_
_entity.id
_entity.type
_entity.pdbx_description
1 polymer ?
#
loop_
_entity_poly.entity_id
_entity_poly.type
_entity_poly.pdbx_seq_one_letter_code
_entity_poly.pdbx_strand_id
1 'polypeptide(L)'
;DSQVMSIWEGTTNILSLDVQRCILKSQGKVLDVFLSTTQAKLEAATRQSELQASVQIIQNNLQKLKQFVRRMDSKGEAGWQHAARDFSYTLAWIYEGVLLLEHAARAGASDTNIYAAQRYSLN
;
A
#
# COMPACT_ATOMS: atom_id res chain seq x y z
N ASP A 1 -16.80 -12.49 -16.97
CA ASP A 1 -15.80 -13.42 -16.40
C ASP A 1 -14.80 -12.78 -15.44
N SER A 2 -15.26 -12.17 -14.34
CA SER A 2 -14.35 -11.63 -13.28
C SER A 2 -14.67 -12.14 -11.87
N GLN A 3 -15.88 -12.66 -11.63
CA GLN A 3 -16.34 -13.08 -10.30
C GLN A 3 -15.62 -14.31 -9.75
N VAL A 4 -15.00 -15.11 -10.62
CA VAL A 4 -14.33 -16.37 -10.24
C VAL A 4 -12.94 -16.11 -9.64
N MET A 5 -12.31 -14.99 -10.01
CA MET A 5 -10.93 -14.65 -9.64
C MET A 5 -10.72 -14.49 -8.13
N SER A 6 -11.73 -14.06 -7.39
CA SER A 6 -11.65 -13.88 -5.94
C SER A 6 -11.96 -15.15 -5.15
N ILE A 7 -12.10 -16.31 -5.81
CA ILE A 7 -12.54 -17.57 -5.20
C ILE A 7 -11.56 -18.71 -5.51
N TRP A 8 -11.17 -18.89 -6.78
CA TRP A 8 -10.56 -20.14 -7.26
C TRP A 8 -9.09 -20.35 -6.85
N GLU A 9 -8.31 -19.30 -6.62
CA GLU A 9 -6.90 -19.39 -6.19
C GLU A 9 -6.71 -18.95 -4.72
N GLY A 10 -7.75 -19.18 -3.92
CA GLY A 10 -7.87 -18.67 -2.57
C GLY A 10 -8.83 -17.49 -2.52
N THR A 11 -9.71 -17.50 -1.52
CA THR A 11 -10.60 -16.36 -1.33
C THR A 11 -9.81 -15.14 -0.91
N THR A 12 -10.34 -13.93 -1.16
CA THR A 12 -9.73 -12.68 -0.69
C THR A 12 -9.34 -12.75 0.79
N ASN A 13 -10.16 -13.37 1.63
CA ASN A 13 -9.88 -13.52 3.06
C ASN A 13 -8.70 -14.47 3.32
N ILE A 14 -8.62 -15.60 2.61
CA ILE A 14 -7.51 -16.55 2.75
C ILE A 14 -6.19 -15.93 2.29
N LEU A 15 -6.19 -15.23 1.15
CA LEU A 15 -5.00 -14.53 0.67
C LEU A 15 -4.59 -13.38 1.61
N SER A 16 -5.56 -12.70 2.23
CA SER A 16 -5.27 -11.67 3.24
C SER A 16 -4.64 -12.25 4.51
N LEU A 17 -5.10 -13.42 4.95
CA LEU A 17 -4.48 -14.15 6.05
C LEU A 17 -3.08 -14.64 5.67
N ASP A 18 -2.84 -14.96 4.39
CA ASP A 18 -1.51 -15.32 3.91
C ASP A 18 -0.51 -14.15 3.95
N VAL A 19 -0.96 -12.93 3.62
CA VAL A 19 -0.16 -11.70 3.81
C VAL A 19 0.26 -11.56 5.28
N GLN A 20 -0.69 -11.73 6.21
CA GLN A 20 -0.39 -11.71 7.64
C GLN A 20 0.63 -12.80 8.02
N ARG A 21 0.44 -14.03 7.52
CA ARG A 21 1.36 -15.15 7.76
C ARG A 21 2.78 -14.84 7.29
N CYS A 22 2.96 -14.21 6.13
CA CYS A 22 4.26 -13.79 5.61
C CYS A 22 4.97 -12.78 6.53
N ILE A 23 4.21 -11.82 7.08
CA ILE A 23 4.73 -10.83 8.04
C ILE A 23 5.16 -11.52 9.34
N LEU A 24 4.31 -12.37 9.91
CA LEU A 24 4.61 -13.06 11.16
C LEU A 24 5.82 -14.01 11.01
N LYS A 25 5.87 -14.81 9.95
CA LYS A 25 6.98 -15.75 9.70
C LYS A 25 8.33 -15.06 9.51
N SER A 26 8.31 -13.85 8.96
CA SER A 26 9.53 -13.05 8.77
C SER A 26 9.86 -12.14 9.95
N GLN A 27 9.09 -12.23 11.06
CA GLN A 27 9.23 -11.35 12.22
C GLN A 27 9.17 -9.85 11.83
N GLY A 28 8.28 -9.51 10.90
CA GLY A 28 8.08 -8.13 10.44
C GLY A 28 9.05 -7.66 9.35
N LYS A 29 10.14 -8.38 9.06
CA LYS A 29 11.18 -7.93 8.11
C LYS A 29 10.65 -7.65 6.70
N VAL A 30 9.69 -8.44 6.20
CA VAL A 30 9.09 -8.20 4.88
C VAL A 30 8.29 -6.89 4.84
N LEU A 31 7.67 -6.52 5.97
CA LEU A 31 6.96 -5.26 6.09
C LEU A 31 7.94 -4.08 6.16
N ASP A 32 9.06 -4.23 6.85
CA ASP A 32 10.12 -3.21 6.86
C ASP A 32 10.66 -2.95 5.44
N VAL A 33 10.91 -4.02 4.67
CA VAL A 33 11.33 -3.93 3.26
C VAL A 33 10.24 -3.27 2.40
N PHE A 34 8.97 -3.61 2.62
CA PHE A 34 7.85 -2.94 1.93
C PHE A 34 7.86 -1.43 2.21
N LEU A 35 7.98 -1.04 3.48
CA LEU A 35 7.97 0.36 3.90
C LEU A 35 9.16 1.14 3.32
N SER A 36 10.37 0.57 3.34
CA SER A 36 11.57 1.21 2.78
C SER A 36 11.48 1.32 1.26
N THR A 37 11.01 0.28 0.58
CA THR A 37 10.83 0.27 -0.88
C THR A 37 9.81 1.32 -1.31
N THR A 38 8.69 1.40 -0.60
CA THR A 38 7.63 2.38 -0.85
C THR A 38 8.16 3.81 -0.68
N GLN A 39 8.94 4.06 0.37
CA GLN A 39 9.54 5.37 0.62
C GLN A 39 10.54 5.76 -0.47
N ALA A 40 11.43 4.84 -0.87
CA ALA A 40 12.45 5.08 -1.89
C ALA A 40 11.83 5.40 -3.26
N LYS A 41 10.77 4.67 -3.65
CA LYS A 41 10.04 4.91 -4.90
C LYS A 41 9.36 6.28 -4.95
N LEU A 42 8.92 6.78 -3.80
CA LEU A 42 8.22 8.06 -3.69
C LEU A 42 9.16 9.28 -3.82
N GLU A 43 10.46 9.09 -3.68
CA GLU A 43 11.45 10.18 -3.73
C GLU A 43 11.43 10.93 -5.05
N ALA A 44 11.24 10.23 -6.18
CA ALA A 44 11.19 10.85 -7.50
C ALA A 44 10.01 11.84 -7.60
N ALA A 45 8.84 11.46 -7.10
CA ALA A 45 7.63 12.29 -7.11
C ALA A 45 7.72 13.50 -6.17
N THR A 46 8.54 13.41 -5.11
CA THR A 46 8.73 14.49 -4.13
C THR A 46 9.45 15.71 -4.73
N ARG A 47 10.07 15.59 -5.91
CA ARG A 47 10.71 16.71 -6.60
C ARG A 47 9.78 17.45 -7.55
N GLN A 48 8.60 16.91 -7.83
CA GLN A 48 7.62 17.53 -8.72
C GLN A 48 6.57 18.28 -7.92
N SER A 49 6.37 19.55 -8.23
CA SER A 49 5.42 20.43 -7.53
C SER A 49 3.98 19.96 -7.68
N GLU A 50 3.60 19.48 -8.87
CA GLU A 50 2.24 19.03 -9.19
C GLU A 50 1.82 17.77 -8.43
N LEU A 51 2.78 16.98 -7.93
CA LEU A 51 2.52 15.73 -7.21
C LEU A 51 2.58 15.88 -5.68
N GLN A 52 2.96 17.05 -5.15
CA GLN A 52 3.23 17.23 -3.71
C GLN A 52 2.05 16.85 -2.82
N ALA A 53 0.84 17.28 -3.17
CA ALA A 53 -0.35 16.97 -2.38
C ALA A 53 -0.61 15.46 -2.32
N SER A 54 -0.48 14.78 -3.46
CA SER A 54 -0.65 13.33 -3.57
C SER A 54 0.43 12.56 -2.81
N VAL A 55 1.69 12.99 -2.92
CA VAL A 55 2.82 12.46 -2.14
C VAL A 55 2.51 12.56 -0.65
N GLN A 56 2.04 13.73 -0.18
CA GLN A 56 1.72 13.93 1.23
C GLN A 56 0.59 13.01 1.71
N ILE A 57 -0.43 12.78 0.89
CA ILE A 57 -1.53 11.87 1.24
C ILE A 57 -1.01 10.43 1.39
N ILE A 58 -0.20 9.94 0.45
CA ILE A 58 0.37 8.59 0.53
C ILE A 58 1.31 8.48 1.74
N GLN A 59 2.17 9.48 1.99
CA GLN A 59 3.04 9.50 3.17
C GLN A 59 2.24 9.47 4.48
N ASN A 60 1.16 10.24 4.58
CA ASN A 60 0.28 10.24 5.75
C ASN A 60 -0.34 8.85 5.98
N ASN A 61 -0.81 8.18 4.92
CA ASN A 61 -1.34 6.82 5.02
C ASN A 61 -0.26 5.79 5.37
N LEU A 62 0.96 5.95 4.87
CA LEU A 62 2.11 5.12 5.26
C LEU A 62 2.42 5.25 6.76
N GLN A 63 2.32 6.47 7.32
CA GLN A 63 2.49 6.69 8.76
C GLN A 63 1.34 6.08 9.58
N LYS A 64 0.09 6.22 9.11
CA LYS A 64 -1.07 5.57 9.75
C LYS A 64 -0.92 4.04 9.74
N LEU A 65 -0.46 3.45 8.65
CA LEU A 65 -0.17 2.02 8.54
C LEU A 65 0.89 1.58 9.58
N LYS A 66 2.00 2.32 9.70
CA LYS A 66 3.03 2.05 10.72
C LYS A 66 2.45 2.09 12.14
N GLN A 67 1.60 3.08 12.44
CA GLN A 67 0.94 3.19 13.74
C GLN A 67 -0.06 2.05 13.97
N PHE A 68 -0.81 1.65 12.94
CA PHE A 68 -1.73 0.53 13.00
C PHE A 68 -1.00 -0.76 13.38
N VAL A 69 0.09 -1.09 12.68
CA VAL A 69 0.89 -2.29 12.95
C VAL A 69 1.37 -2.35 14.41
N ARG A 70 1.91 -1.24 14.93
CA ARG A 70 2.34 -1.14 16.34
C ARG A 70 1.20 -1.39 17.34
N ARG A 71 -0.02 -0.95 17.02
CA ARG A 71 -1.20 -1.18 17.89
C ARG A 71 -1.64 -2.64 17.85
N MET A 72 -1.53 -3.29 16.70
CA MET A 72 -1.98 -4.66 16.52
C MET A 72 -1.16 -5.67 17.32
N ASP A 73 0.11 -5.39 17.63
CA ASP A 73 0.93 -6.21 18.52
C ASP A 73 0.26 -6.45 19.89
N SER A 74 -0.50 -5.47 20.40
CA SER A 74 -1.25 -5.57 21.66
C SER A 74 -2.61 -6.29 21.57
N LYS A 75 -3.10 -6.58 20.35
CA LYS A 75 -4.42 -7.17 20.10
C LYS A 75 -4.38 -8.70 19.94
N GLY A 76 -3.19 -9.29 19.83
CA GLY A 76 -3.00 -10.72 19.62
C GLY A 76 -3.49 -11.21 18.25
N GLU A 77 -3.39 -12.51 18.03
CA GLU A 77 -3.60 -13.13 16.72
C GLU A 77 -5.04 -12.93 16.18
N ALA A 78 -6.06 -13.15 17.01
CA ALA A 78 -7.45 -13.00 16.59
C ALA A 78 -7.76 -11.58 16.11
N GLY A 79 -7.25 -10.56 16.81
CA GLY A 79 -7.39 -9.16 16.39
C GLY A 79 -6.74 -8.91 15.03
N TRP A 80 -5.54 -9.44 14.80
CA TRP A 80 -4.86 -9.33 13.50
C TRP A 80 -5.63 -10.02 12.37
N GLN A 81 -6.16 -11.22 12.60
CA GLN A 81 -6.92 -11.97 11.59
C GLN A 81 -8.20 -11.23 11.18
N HIS A 82 -8.89 -10.58 12.13
CA HIS A 82 -10.06 -9.75 11.83
C HIS A 82 -9.74 -8.56 10.93
N ALA A 83 -8.54 -7.99 11.04
CA ALA A 83 -8.13 -6.84 10.24
C ALA A 83 -7.35 -7.22 8.97
N ALA A 84 -7.08 -8.51 8.74
CA ALA A 84 -6.17 -8.98 7.68
C ALA A 84 -6.58 -8.48 6.30
N ARG A 85 -7.89 -8.48 6.01
CA ARG A 85 -8.44 -8.00 4.74
C ARG A 85 -8.19 -6.52 4.53
N ASP A 86 -8.66 -5.68 5.45
CA ASP A 86 -8.53 -4.23 5.35
C ASP A 86 -7.05 -3.80 5.33
N PHE A 87 -6.22 -4.50 6.10
CA PHE A 87 -4.78 -4.32 6.09
C PHE A 87 -4.17 -4.63 4.71
N SER A 88 -4.55 -5.75 4.09
CA SER A 88 -4.07 -6.13 2.76
C SER A 88 -4.50 -5.14 1.68
N TYR A 89 -5.75 -4.67 1.72
CA TYR A 89 -6.21 -3.60 0.83
C TYR A 89 -5.47 -2.28 1.05
N THR A 90 -5.15 -1.94 2.30
CA THR A 90 -4.36 -0.74 2.62
C THR A 90 -2.94 -0.83 2.05
N LEU A 91 -2.30 -2.01 2.14
CA LEU A 91 -1.00 -2.25 1.51
C LEU A 91 -1.08 -2.08 -0.01
N ALA A 92 -2.07 -2.69 -0.63
CA ALA A 92 -2.29 -2.59 -2.07
C ALA A 92 -2.51 -1.13 -2.50
N TRP A 93 -3.40 -0.42 -1.80
CA TRP A 93 -3.73 0.98 -2.12
C TRP A 93 -2.52 1.90 -2.02
N ILE A 94 -1.74 1.75 -0.94
CA ILE A 94 -0.50 2.53 -0.77
C ILE A 94 0.48 2.22 -1.90
N TYR A 95 0.68 0.94 -2.22
CA TYR A 95 1.69 0.54 -3.19
C TYR A 95 1.30 0.94 -4.62
N GLU A 96 0.04 0.78 -5.01
CA GLU A 96 -0.50 1.27 -6.27
C GLU A 96 -0.35 2.80 -6.39
N GLY A 97 -0.70 3.55 -5.35
CA GLY A 97 -0.52 4.99 -5.32
C GLY A 97 0.95 5.41 -5.49
N VAL A 98 1.88 4.71 -4.83
CA VAL A 98 3.32 4.94 -5.01
C VAL A 98 3.79 4.63 -6.42
N LEU A 99 3.32 3.54 -7.04
CA LEU A 99 3.69 3.20 -8.42
C LEU A 99 3.15 4.22 -9.43
N LEU A 100 1.93 4.73 -9.23
CA LEU A 100 1.36 5.79 -10.06
C LEU A 100 2.15 7.09 -9.93
N LEU A 101 2.54 7.48 -8.71
CA LEU A 101 3.36 8.66 -8.47
C LEU A 101 4.78 8.50 -9.04
N GLU A 102 5.41 7.33 -8.86
CA GLU A 102 6.70 7.00 -9.46
C GLU A 102 6.62 7.08 -10.99
N HIS A 103 5.53 6.60 -11.59
CA HIS A 103 5.32 6.65 -13.04
C HIS A 103 5.11 8.08 -13.55
N ALA A 104 4.25 8.86 -12.88
CA ALA A 104 4.01 10.27 -13.21
C ALA A 104 5.28 11.13 -13.02
N ALA A 105 6.20 10.72 -12.15
CA ALA A 105 7.45 11.42 -11.90
C ALA A 105 8.54 11.22 -12.98
N ARG A 106 8.32 10.30 -13.94
CA ARG A 106 9.32 9.99 -14.98
C ARG A 106 9.41 11.08 -16.04
N ALA A 107 10.59 11.21 -16.64
CA ALA A 107 10.76 12.04 -17.83
C ALA A 107 9.81 11.58 -18.94
N GLY A 108 9.07 12.51 -19.53
CA GLY A 108 8.11 12.22 -20.60
C GLY A 108 6.75 11.68 -20.12
N ALA A 109 6.45 11.73 -18.82
CA ALA A 109 5.10 11.47 -18.33
C ALA A 109 4.11 12.50 -18.92
N SER A 110 2.93 12.04 -19.34
CA SER A 110 1.87 12.91 -19.84
C SER A 110 1.06 13.52 -18.71
N ASP A 111 0.31 14.58 -19.01
CA ASP A 111 -0.65 15.19 -18.08
C ASP A 111 -1.69 14.17 -17.57
N THR A 112 -2.03 13.18 -18.39
CA THR A 112 -2.92 12.07 -18.00
C THR A 112 -2.31 11.20 -16.91
N ASN A 113 -1.00 10.96 -16.93
CA ASN A 113 -0.31 10.21 -15.88
C ASN A 113 -0.31 10.97 -14.55
N ILE A 114 -0.06 12.28 -14.60
CA ILE A 114 -0.11 13.18 -13.44
C ILE A 114 -1.53 13.19 -12.86
N TYR A 115 -2.54 13.39 -13.71
CA TYR A 115 -3.94 13.39 -13.31
C TYR A 115 -4.37 12.05 -12.69
N ALA A 116 -3.97 10.92 -13.27
CA ALA A 116 -4.29 9.60 -12.74
C ALA A 116 -3.71 9.40 -11.32
N ALA A 117 -2.45 9.78 -11.10
CA ALA A 117 -1.81 9.70 -9.78
C ALA A 117 -2.49 10.61 -8.74
N GLN A 118 -2.86 11.83 -9.16
CA GLN A 118 -3.60 12.77 -8.32
C GLN A 118 -4.98 12.23 -7.94
N ARG A 119 -5.74 11.75 -8.93
CA ARG A 119 -7.09 11.23 -8.74
C ARG A 119 -7.12 10.01 -7.84
N TYR A 120 -6.16 9.09 -8.01
CA TYR A 120 -6.03 7.90 -7.18
C TYR A 120 -5.80 8.25 -5.71
N SER A 121 -4.91 9.20 -5.45
CA SER A 121 -4.54 9.59 -4.08
C SER A 121 -5.68 10.28 -3.30
N LEU A 122 -6.70 10.79 -4.00
CA LEU A 122 -7.85 11.49 -3.40
C LEU A 122 -9.05 10.59 -3.10
N ASN A 123 -9.10 9.37 -3.65
CA ASN A 123 -10.15 8.38 -3.39
C ASN A 123 -9.75 7.45 -2.24
#